data_AF-A0A1Z4NB87-F1
#
_entry.id   AF-A0A1Z4NB87-F1
#
_cell.length_a   1.000
_cell.length_b   1.000
_cell.length_c   1.000
_cell.angle_alpha   90.00
_cell.angle_beta   90.00
_cell.angle_gamma   90.00
#
_symmetry.space_group_name_H-M   'P 1'
#
loop_
_entity.id
_entity.type
_entity.pdbx_description
1 polymer ?
#
loop_
_entity_poly.entity_id
_entity_poly.type
_entity_poly.pdbx_seq_one_letter_code
_entity_poly.pdbx_strand_id
1 'polypeptide(L)'
;MNLLLEGIIGYKIVTSSSLPTHTSSGLEYLYAGNGIFARAIRPGIEVLMPICLSTQTIKGLPHLTPYLKVTPLIPKALLLEMWRLSYQAGNQFHEILFHLHCTDAGWDLQVPQQIQTPTSCQPTHSGSDSSHHKAAFDIHSHGSLAAFFSTTDNADESGFRIYAVLGRVNTKKPEIKLRVGLFRHCWDVPARAVFDIERDFFMVDVSLLSGCKFYSTDVPPINVMENLWS
;
A
#
# COMPACT_ATOMS: atom_id res chain seq x y z
N MET A 1 -10.42 -26.75 2.16
CA MET A 1 -10.73 -25.31 2.28
C MET A 1 -10.98 -25.03 3.75
N ASN A 2 -10.31 -24.05 4.36
CA ASN A 2 -10.62 -23.66 5.73
C ASN A 2 -12.00 -22.99 5.73
N LEU A 3 -12.99 -23.60 6.37
CA LEU A 3 -14.37 -23.10 6.41
C LEU A 3 -14.46 -21.67 6.98
N LEU A 4 -13.48 -21.25 7.78
CA LEU A 4 -13.36 -19.89 8.32
C LEU A 4 -13.04 -18.83 7.26
N LEU A 5 -12.57 -19.21 6.07
CA LEU A 5 -12.17 -18.31 4.99
C LEU A 5 -13.17 -18.32 3.82
N GLU A 6 -14.22 -19.15 3.91
CA GLU A 6 -15.26 -19.25 2.90
C GLU A 6 -16.02 -17.92 2.78
N GLY A 7 -16.14 -17.39 1.56
CA GLY A 7 -16.69 -16.06 1.30
C GLY A 7 -15.74 -14.87 1.57
N ILE A 8 -14.67 -15.07 2.34
CA ILE A 8 -13.63 -14.06 2.56
C ILE A 8 -12.57 -14.11 1.46
N ILE A 9 -12.12 -15.33 1.11
CA ILE A 9 -11.16 -15.56 0.03
C ILE A 9 -11.87 -16.28 -1.13
N GLY A 10 -11.80 -15.70 -2.32
CA GLY A 10 -12.33 -16.28 -3.56
C GLY A 10 -11.24 -16.78 -4.51
N TYR A 11 -11.60 -17.71 -5.39
CA TYR A 11 -10.73 -18.24 -6.43
C TYR A 11 -11.51 -18.27 -7.74
N LYS A 12 -10.99 -17.66 -8.81
CA LYS A 12 -11.69 -17.56 -10.10
C LYS A 12 -10.73 -17.72 -11.27
N ILE A 13 -11.17 -18.41 -12.31
CA ILE A 13 -10.46 -18.49 -13.59
C ILE A 13 -11.01 -17.40 -14.50
N VAL A 14 -10.14 -16.59 -15.09
CA VAL A 14 -10.56 -15.56 -16.05
C VAL A 14 -10.69 -16.23 -17.42
N THR A 15 -11.91 -16.30 -17.94
CA THR A 15 -12.21 -16.97 -19.23
C THR A 15 -12.65 -16.00 -20.32
N SER A 16 -12.74 -14.71 -20.02
CA SER A 16 -13.20 -13.66 -20.93
C SER A 16 -12.36 -12.39 -20.79
N SER A 17 -12.51 -11.44 -21.71
CA SER A 17 -11.82 -10.14 -21.64
C SER A 17 -12.23 -9.29 -20.43
N SER A 18 -13.45 -9.47 -19.92
CA SER A 18 -13.89 -8.81 -18.68
C SER A 18 -13.51 -9.63 -17.45
N LEU A 19 -13.12 -8.95 -16.38
CA LEU A 19 -12.91 -9.59 -15.09
C LEU A 19 -14.24 -10.16 -14.56
N PRO A 20 -14.23 -11.35 -13.93
CA PRO A 20 -15.41 -11.88 -13.25
C PRO A 20 -15.96 -10.89 -12.22
N THR A 21 -17.26 -10.92 -11.94
CA THR A 21 -17.87 -10.15 -10.85
C THR A 21 -17.12 -10.40 -9.54
N HIS A 22 -16.81 -9.37 -8.78
CA HIS A 22 -16.22 -9.51 -7.43
C HIS A 22 -17.30 -9.95 -6.45
N THR A 23 -17.05 -11.02 -5.69
CA THR A 23 -18.04 -11.64 -4.78
C THR A 23 -17.50 -11.87 -3.38
N SER A 24 -16.18 -11.93 -3.19
CA SER A 24 -15.58 -12.13 -1.87
C SER A 24 -15.54 -10.83 -1.06
N SER A 25 -15.55 -10.93 0.27
CA SER A 25 -15.47 -9.76 1.15
C SER A 25 -14.05 -9.28 1.43
N GLY A 26 -13.02 -10.12 1.21
CA GLY A 26 -11.62 -9.79 1.45
C GLY A 26 -10.77 -9.76 0.18
N LEU A 27 -10.49 -10.94 -0.37
CA LEU A 27 -9.50 -11.15 -1.43
C LEU A 27 -10.00 -12.15 -2.47
N GLU A 28 -9.68 -11.95 -3.74
CA GLU A 28 -9.89 -12.94 -4.79
C GLU A 28 -8.60 -13.24 -5.55
N TYR A 29 -8.26 -14.53 -5.67
CA TYR A 29 -7.23 -14.97 -6.59
C TYR A 29 -7.81 -15.22 -7.97
N LEU A 30 -7.22 -14.57 -8.98
CA LEU A 30 -7.57 -14.69 -10.38
C LEU A 30 -6.47 -15.45 -11.13
N TYR A 31 -6.86 -16.54 -11.78
CA TYR A 31 -5.98 -17.32 -12.67
C TYR A 31 -6.15 -16.82 -14.10
N ALA A 32 -5.05 -16.38 -14.70
CA ALA A 32 -5.01 -15.77 -16.02
C ALA A 32 -3.92 -16.40 -16.90
N GLY A 33 -3.93 -16.04 -18.19
CA GLY A 33 -2.96 -16.54 -19.18
C GLY A 33 -1.51 -16.23 -18.83
N ASN A 34 -1.26 -15.16 -18.07
CA ASN A 34 0.08 -14.70 -17.70
C ASN A 34 0.41 -14.86 -16.21
N GLY A 35 -0.41 -15.59 -15.43
CA GLY A 35 -0.10 -15.88 -14.03
C GLY A 35 -1.30 -15.83 -13.09
N ILE A 36 -0.99 -15.65 -11.80
CA ILE A 36 -1.94 -15.52 -10.71
C ILE A 36 -1.91 -14.09 -10.19
N PHE A 37 -3.10 -13.52 -10.02
CA PHE A 37 -3.30 -12.18 -9.52
C PHE A 37 -4.19 -12.20 -8.28
N ALA A 38 -3.99 -11.24 -7.40
CA ALA A 38 -4.81 -10.97 -6.24
C ALA A 38 -5.61 -9.70 -6.50
N ARG A 39 -6.94 -9.79 -6.38
CA ARG A 39 -7.86 -8.67 -6.51
C ARG A 39 -8.53 -8.36 -5.19
N ALA A 40 -8.57 -7.09 -4.83
CA ALA A 40 -9.38 -6.61 -3.71
C ALA A 40 -9.91 -5.21 -3.94
N ILE A 41 -11.07 -4.93 -3.36
CA ILE A 41 -11.81 -3.68 -3.53
C ILE A 41 -12.26 -3.19 -2.16
N ARG A 42 -12.05 -1.89 -1.89
CA ARG A 42 -12.58 -1.17 -0.74
C ARG A 42 -12.91 0.26 -1.14
N PRO A 43 -13.64 1.04 -0.32
CA PRO A 43 -13.89 2.45 -0.62
C PRO A 43 -12.59 3.19 -0.94
N GLY A 44 -12.52 3.77 -2.14
CA GLY A 44 -11.40 4.54 -2.65
C GLY A 44 -10.21 3.76 -3.20
N ILE A 45 -10.14 2.43 -3.06
CA ILE A 45 -9.01 1.61 -3.52
C ILE A 45 -9.49 0.33 -4.19
N GLU A 46 -9.03 0.11 -5.43
CA GLU A 46 -9.14 -1.16 -6.14
C GLU A 46 -7.75 -1.59 -6.60
N VAL A 47 -7.39 -2.84 -6.34
CA VAL A 47 -6.08 -3.37 -6.73
C VAL A 47 -6.24 -4.70 -7.46
N LEU A 48 -5.46 -4.88 -8.52
CA LEU A 48 -5.17 -6.15 -9.16
C LEU A 48 -3.66 -6.35 -9.12
N MET A 49 -3.19 -7.00 -8.06
CA MET A 49 -1.79 -7.21 -7.74
C MET A 49 -1.30 -8.53 -8.38
N PRO A 50 -0.12 -8.56 -9.01
CA PRO A 50 0.49 -9.81 -9.42
C PRO A 50 1.00 -10.59 -8.19
N ILE A 51 0.71 -11.88 -8.13
CA ILE A 51 1.20 -12.78 -7.06
C ILE A 51 2.29 -13.70 -7.61
N CYS A 52 2.08 -14.19 -8.82
CA CYS A 52 3.03 -15.02 -9.54
C CYS A 52 2.81 -14.79 -11.02
N LEU A 53 3.82 -14.30 -11.74
CA LEU A 53 3.77 -14.18 -13.19
C LEU A 53 4.36 -15.43 -13.82
N SER A 54 3.78 -15.84 -14.94
CA SER A 54 4.23 -17.01 -15.68
C SER A 54 5.13 -16.58 -16.83
N THR A 55 6.28 -17.25 -16.98
CA THR A 55 7.16 -17.10 -18.15
C THR A 55 6.58 -17.78 -19.40
N GLN A 56 5.54 -18.61 -19.24
CA GLN A 56 4.79 -19.23 -20.34
C GLN A 56 3.32 -18.82 -20.31
N THR A 57 2.76 -18.53 -21.47
CA THR A 57 1.31 -18.27 -21.57
C THR A 57 0.51 -19.56 -21.33
N ILE A 58 -0.41 -19.52 -20.37
CA ILE A 58 -1.43 -20.54 -20.16
C ILE A 58 -2.46 -20.42 -21.30
N LYS A 59 -2.44 -21.38 -22.21
CA LYS A 59 -3.25 -21.37 -23.43
C LYS A 59 -4.75 -21.34 -23.09
N GLY A 60 -5.49 -20.51 -23.84
CA GLY A 60 -6.95 -20.38 -23.71
C GLY A 60 -7.42 -19.39 -22.64
N LEU A 61 -6.50 -18.80 -21.86
CA LEU A 61 -6.83 -17.76 -20.87
C LEU A 61 -6.29 -16.38 -21.33
N PRO A 62 -7.02 -15.29 -21.07
CA PRO A 62 -6.59 -13.93 -21.37
C PRO A 62 -5.46 -13.47 -20.44
N HIS A 63 -4.64 -12.54 -20.90
CA HIS A 63 -3.63 -11.89 -20.07
C HIS A 63 -4.27 -10.76 -19.25
N LEU A 64 -3.82 -10.59 -18.01
CA LEU A 64 -4.20 -9.47 -17.16
C LEU A 64 -3.06 -8.46 -17.03
N THR A 65 -3.41 -7.19 -17.01
CA THR A 65 -2.50 -6.10 -16.68
C THR A 65 -2.70 -5.72 -15.22
N PRO A 66 -1.68 -5.83 -14.35
CA PRO A 66 -1.81 -5.42 -12.97
C PRO A 66 -2.04 -3.90 -12.85
N TYR A 67 -2.82 -3.49 -11.85
CA TYR A 67 -3.11 -2.08 -11.62
C TYR A 67 -3.43 -1.80 -10.15
N LEU A 68 -3.18 -0.56 -9.75
CA LEU A 68 -3.70 0.04 -8.53
C LEU A 68 -4.51 1.26 -8.94
N LYS A 69 -5.75 1.34 -8.49
CA LYS A 69 -6.64 2.46 -8.70
C LYS A 69 -7.00 3.08 -7.35
N VAL A 70 -6.60 4.33 -7.15
CA VAL A 70 -7.00 5.17 -6.02
C VAL A 70 -7.96 6.23 -6.54
N THR A 71 -9.14 6.36 -5.96
CA THR A 71 -10.19 7.27 -6.46
C THR A 71 -10.95 7.97 -5.32
N PRO A 72 -10.90 9.31 -5.24
CA PRO A 72 -10.03 10.20 -6.02
C PRO A 72 -8.55 9.93 -5.67
N LEU A 73 -7.59 10.43 -6.45
CA LEU A 73 -6.21 10.51 -5.97
C LEU A 73 -6.16 11.38 -4.70
N ILE A 74 -5.21 11.12 -3.81
CA ILE A 74 -5.06 11.92 -2.59
C ILE A 74 -4.54 13.31 -2.97
N PRO A 75 -5.23 14.40 -2.59
CA PRO A 75 -4.80 15.75 -2.91
C PRO A 75 -3.37 16.03 -2.43
N LYS A 76 -2.57 16.69 -3.27
CA LYS A 76 -1.23 17.20 -2.94
C LYS A 76 -1.17 17.92 -1.59
N ALA A 77 -2.21 18.68 -1.26
CA ALA A 77 -2.31 19.42 -0.01
C ALA A 77 -2.22 18.52 1.23
N LEU A 78 -2.80 17.32 1.21
CA LEU A 78 -2.71 16.37 2.32
C LEU A 78 -1.30 15.79 2.44
N LEU A 79 -0.62 15.50 1.32
CA LEU A 79 0.78 15.06 1.34
C LEU A 79 1.72 16.15 1.87
N LEU A 80 1.50 17.41 1.47
CA LEU A 80 2.24 18.54 2.01
C LEU A 80 2.00 18.73 3.50
N GLU A 81 0.77 18.54 3.98
CA GLU A 81 0.44 18.65 5.40
C GLU A 81 1.09 17.53 6.22
N MET A 82 1.02 16.28 5.75
CA MET A 82 1.74 15.16 6.38
C MET A 82 3.25 15.43 6.43
N TRP A 83 3.85 15.96 5.37
CA TRP A 83 5.25 16.35 5.39
C TRP A 83 5.56 17.48 6.36
N ARG A 84 4.73 18.54 6.40
CA ARG A 84 4.89 19.67 7.33
C ARG A 84 4.88 19.19 8.78
N LEU A 85 3.93 18.32 9.13
CA LEU A 85 3.81 17.72 10.47
C LEU A 85 4.99 16.78 10.76
N SER A 86 5.42 15.98 9.78
CA SER A 86 6.61 15.13 9.89
C SER A 86 7.88 15.94 10.10
N TYR A 87 8.04 17.07 9.42
CA TYR A 87 9.16 17.99 9.62
C TYR A 87 9.17 18.56 11.05
N GLN A 88 8.01 18.96 11.57
CA GLN A 88 7.88 19.46 12.94
C GLN A 88 8.21 18.39 13.99
N ALA A 89 7.68 17.17 13.82
CA ALA A 89 7.99 16.03 14.70
C ALA A 89 9.47 15.62 14.60
N GLY A 90 10.04 15.60 13.39
CA GLY A 90 11.43 15.27 13.15
C GLY A 90 12.41 16.26 13.79
N ASN A 91 12.05 17.53 13.93
CA ASN A 91 12.85 18.51 14.68
C ASN A 91 12.88 18.21 16.20
N GLN A 92 11.94 17.39 16.69
CA GLN A 92 11.93 16.85 18.04
C GLN A 92 12.48 15.42 18.08
N PHE A 93 13.08 14.94 16.98
CA PHE A 93 13.56 13.57 16.79
C PHE A 93 12.45 12.53 17.01
N HIS A 94 11.23 12.79 16.53
CA HIS A 94 10.12 11.86 16.65
C HIS A 94 9.59 11.42 15.28
N GLU A 95 9.18 10.15 15.21
CA GLU A 95 8.31 9.65 14.15
C GLU A 95 6.86 10.07 14.40
N ILE A 96 6.06 10.23 13.35
CA ILE A 96 4.63 10.53 13.45
C ILE A 96 3.83 9.64 12.49
N LEU A 97 2.69 9.17 12.96
CA LEU A 97 1.72 8.33 12.28
C LEU A 97 0.53 9.15 11.78
N PHE A 98 0.03 8.80 10.60
CA PHE A 98 -1.14 9.36 9.95
C PHE A 98 -2.03 8.24 9.41
N HIS A 99 -3.34 8.43 9.49
CA HIS A 99 -4.32 7.60 8.81
C HIS A 99 -5.10 8.44 7.80
N LEU A 100 -5.31 7.91 6.59
CA LEU A 100 -6.28 8.49 5.66
C LEU A 100 -7.52 7.61 5.54
N HIS A 101 -8.67 8.26 5.57
CA HIS A 101 -9.98 7.65 5.45
C HIS A 101 -10.68 8.10 4.18
N CYS A 102 -11.27 7.15 3.44
CA CYS A 102 -12.14 7.49 2.32
C CYS A 102 -13.52 7.88 2.88
N THR A 103 -13.98 9.07 2.55
CA THR A 103 -15.30 9.61 2.91
C THR A 103 -16.04 10.04 1.64
N ASP A 104 -17.33 10.36 1.76
CA ASP A 104 -18.12 10.88 0.62
C ASP A 104 -17.57 12.24 0.11
N ALA A 105 -16.87 12.99 0.96
CA ALA A 105 -16.24 14.28 0.62
C ALA A 105 -14.80 14.13 0.08
N GLY A 106 -14.27 12.90 -0.04
CA GLY A 106 -12.89 12.63 -0.42
C GLY A 106 -12.06 12.07 0.74
N TRP A 107 -10.77 12.38 0.76
CA TRP A 107 -9.84 11.87 1.76
C TRP A 107 -9.80 12.74 3.01
N ASP A 108 -10.00 12.11 4.17
CA ASP A 108 -9.86 12.74 5.48
C ASP A 108 -8.55 12.29 6.13
N LEU A 109 -7.75 13.25 6.61
CA LEU A 109 -6.45 13.03 7.26
C LEU A 109 -6.61 13.10 8.76
N GLN A 110 -6.28 12.01 9.44
CA GLN A 110 -6.29 11.93 10.88
C GLN A 110 -4.89 11.63 11.44
N VAL A 111 -4.47 12.43 12.41
CA VAL A 111 -3.32 12.13 13.28
C VAL A 111 -3.87 11.46 14.55
N PRO A 112 -3.70 10.14 14.75
CA PRO A 112 -4.13 9.50 15.99
C PRO A 112 -3.34 10.03 17.19
N GLN A 113 -3.93 9.97 18.38
CA GLN A 113 -3.17 10.09 19.62
C GLN A 113 -2.19 8.92 19.70
N GLN A 114 -0.91 9.23 19.83
CA GLN A 114 0.18 8.28 19.60
C GLN A 114 1.34 8.50 20.58
N ILE A 115 2.06 7.41 20.86
CA ILE A 115 3.36 7.45 21.55
C ILE A 115 4.42 7.52 20.46
N GLN A 116 5.32 8.48 20.58
CA GLN A 116 6.33 8.77 19.57
C GLN A 116 7.73 8.64 20.17
N THR A 117 8.63 8.08 19.38
CA THR A 117 10.06 7.96 19.66
C THR A 117 10.83 8.26 18.37
N PRO A 118 12.17 8.38 18.41
CA PRO A 118 12.97 8.57 17.20
C PRO A 118 12.90 7.43 16.17
N THR A 119 12.40 6.26 16.55
CA THR A 119 12.41 5.05 15.72
C THR A 119 11.11 4.26 15.78
N SER A 120 10.03 4.87 16.29
CA SER A 120 8.71 4.25 16.35
C SER A 120 7.65 5.29 16.66
N CYS A 121 6.49 5.16 16.01
CA CYS A 121 5.23 5.77 16.42
C CYS A 121 4.14 4.69 16.51
N GLN A 122 3.37 4.70 17.59
CA GLN A 122 2.29 3.74 17.80
C GLN A 122 1.04 4.44 18.33
N PRO A 123 -0.15 4.13 17.80
CA PRO A 123 -1.39 4.71 18.32
C PRO A 123 -1.63 4.23 19.75
N THR A 124 -2.10 5.13 20.60
CA THR A 124 -2.47 4.80 22.00
C THR A 124 -3.76 3.99 22.11
N HIS A 125 -4.52 3.89 21.02
CA HIS A 125 -5.81 3.21 20.96
C HIS A 125 -5.96 2.43 19.64
N SER A 126 -6.25 1.13 19.74
CA SER A 126 -6.34 0.18 18.61
C SER A 126 -7.67 -0.59 18.52
N GLY A 127 -8.69 -0.14 19.26
CA GLY A 127 -10.04 -0.71 19.23
C GLY A 127 -10.76 -0.57 17.89
N SER A 128 -11.96 -1.14 17.75
CA SER A 128 -12.77 -1.06 16.52
C SER A 128 -13.22 0.36 16.16
N ASP A 129 -13.23 1.26 17.13
CA ASP A 129 -13.50 2.69 17.02
C ASP A 129 -12.22 3.53 16.80
N SER A 130 -11.04 2.91 16.76
CA SER A 130 -9.79 3.59 16.40
C SER A 130 -9.80 4.05 14.94
N SER A 131 -9.04 5.11 14.65
CA SER A 131 -8.79 5.54 13.27
C SER A 131 -8.08 4.47 12.44
N HIS A 132 -7.23 3.65 13.07
CA HIS A 132 -6.60 2.52 12.40
C HIS A 132 -7.62 1.54 11.81
N HIS A 133 -8.72 1.25 12.51
CA HIS A 133 -9.69 0.22 12.10
C HIS A 133 -10.27 0.46 10.69
N LYS A 134 -10.57 1.72 10.33
CA LYS A 134 -11.13 2.09 9.02
C LYS A 134 -10.11 2.73 8.07
N ALA A 135 -8.86 2.87 8.49
CA ALA A 135 -7.80 3.50 7.70
C ALA A 135 -7.63 2.79 6.34
N ALA A 136 -7.65 3.58 5.27
CA ALA A 136 -7.28 3.15 3.91
C ALA A 136 -5.79 3.28 3.67
N PHE A 137 -5.19 4.28 4.31
CA PHE A 137 -3.76 4.51 4.31
C PHE A 137 -3.23 4.53 5.72
N ASP A 138 -2.04 3.98 5.86
CA ASP A 138 -1.27 3.93 7.09
C ASP A 138 0.11 4.49 6.75
N ILE A 139 0.41 5.68 7.26
CA ILE A 139 1.53 6.48 6.79
C ILE A 139 2.32 6.95 8.00
N HIS A 140 3.62 6.70 8.04
CA HIS A 140 4.47 7.23 9.10
C HIS A 140 5.72 7.90 8.57
N SER A 141 6.42 8.63 9.44
CA SER A 141 7.67 9.31 9.10
C SER A 141 8.86 8.70 9.85
N HIS A 142 10.04 8.65 9.23
CA HIS A 142 11.29 8.26 9.90
C HIS A 142 12.20 9.46 10.29
N GLY A 143 11.66 10.68 10.35
CA GLY A 143 12.45 11.87 10.66
C GLY A 143 13.64 12.06 9.70
N SER A 144 14.86 12.00 10.23
CA SER A 144 16.10 12.16 9.45
C SER A 144 16.55 10.91 8.69
N LEU A 145 15.99 9.73 8.98
CA LEU A 145 16.37 8.49 8.31
C LEU A 145 15.73 8.37 6.92
N ALA A 146 16.28 7.49 6.08
CA ALA A 146 15.72 7.21 4.75
C ALA A 146 14.30 6.62 4.82
N ALA A 147 13.54 6.76 3.74
CA ALA A 147 12.24 6.09 3.61
C ALA A 147 12.44 4.60 3.27
N PHE A 148 12.14 3.70 4.19
CA PHE A 148 12.17 2.25 3.99
C PHE A 148 11.15 1.57 4.91
N PHE A 149 10.71 0.35 4.58
CA PHE A 149 9.90 -0.46 5.49
C PHE A 149 10.81 -1.33 6.36
N SER A 150 10.68 -1.22 7.67
CA SER A 150 11.40 -2.00 8.67
C SER A 150 10.83 -3.42 8.81
N THR A 151 11.53 -4.28 9.56
CA THR A 151 10.99 -5.62 9.91
C THR A 151 9.73 -5.51 10.76
N THR A 152 9.65 -4.51 11.63
CA THR A 152 8.46 -4.24 12.45
C THR A 152 7.28 -3.84 11.56
N ASP A 153 7.51 -2.92 10.62
CA ASP A 153 6.50 -2.49 9.65
C ASP A 153 5.98 -3.70 8.87
N ASN A 154 6.86 -4.56 8.37
CA ASN A 154 6.46 -5.78 7.66
C ASN A 154 5.61 -6.75 8.51
N ALA A 155 5.82 -6.79 9.83
CA ALA A 155 5.06 -7.64 10.72
C ALA A 155 3.66 -7.09 11.01
N ASP A 156 3.56 -5.77 11.19
CA ASP A 156 2.35 -5.03 11.56
C ASP A 156 1.41 -4.81 10.36
N GLU A 157 1.97 -4.61 9.16
CA GLU A 157 1.26 -4.29 7.92
C GLU A 157 0.60 -5.50 7.25
N SER A 158 -0.43 -6.05 7.90
CA SER A 158 -1.10 -7.30 7.51
C SER A 158 -2.46 -7.13 6.83
N GLY A 159 -2.93 -5.91 6.61
CA GLY A 159 -4.27 -5.63 6.07
C GLY A 159 -4.32 -5.33 4.57
N PHE A 160 -5.51 -5.02 4.05
CA PHE A 160 -5.66 -4.37 2.74
C PHE A 160 -5.64 -2.85 2.87
N ARG A 161 -4.45 -2.26 2.68
CA ARG A 161 -4.18 -0.81 2.81
C ARG A 161 -3.05 -0.38 1.89
N ILE A 162 -2.91 0.93 1.71
CA ILE A 162 -1.69 1.51 1.19
C ILE A 162 -0.84 2.00 2.36
N TYR A 163 0.40 1.55 2.39
CA TYR A 163 1.38 1.89 3.39
C TYR A 163 2.39 2.87 2.81
N ALA A 164 2.77 3.90 3.57
CA ALA A 164 3.79 4.83 3.12
C ALA A 164 4.73 5.30 4.23
N VAL A 165 5.99 5.51 3.87
CA VAL A 165 7.01 6.05 4.78
C VAL A 165 7.55 7.36 4.21
N LEU A 166 7.50 8.42 5.03
CA LEU A 166 8.14 9.70 4.77
C LEU A 166 9.53 9.74 5.43
N GLY A 167 10.57 9.76 4.62
CA GLY A 167 11.96 9.78 5.08
C GLY A 167 12.65 11.10 4.80
N ARG A 168 13.78 11.35 5.46
CA ARG A 168 14.65 12.52 5.27
C ARG A 168 13.85 13.82 5.27
N VAL A 169 12.82 13.90 6.12
CA VAL A 169 11.80 14.96 6.07
C VAL A 169 12.39 16.33 6.39
N ASN A 170 13.52 16.36 7.11
CA ASN A 170 14.30 17.54 7.47
C ASN A 170 15.29 18.00 6.39
N THR A 171 15.26 17.42 5.18
CA THR A 171 16.17 17.77 4.08
C THR A 171 15.44 18.55 2.97
N LYS A 172 16.21 19.14 2.04
CA LYS A 172 15.65 19.82 0.85
C LYS A 172 14.94 18.87 -0.12
N LYS A 173 15.22 17.57 -0.03
CA LYS A 173 14.65 16.52 -0.87
C LYS A 173 14.21 15.35 0.01
N PRO A 174 13.06 15.47 0.70
CA PRO A 174 12.49 14.35 1.45
C PRO A 174 12.23 13.16 0.55
N GLU A 175 12.04 12.00 1.15
CA GLU A 175 11.80 10.75 0.46
C GLU A 175 10.41 10.22 0.78
N ILE A 176 9.81 9.53 -0.18
CA ILE A 176 8.56 8.80 0.01
C ILE A 176 8.72 7.38 -0.54
N LYS A 177 8.33 6.39 0.27
CA LYS A 177 8.21 4.99 -0.15
C LYS A 177 6.78 4.53 0.04
N LEU A 178 6.19 3.88 -0.96
CA LEU A 178 4.85 3.29 -0.86
C LEU A 178 4.82 1.83 -1.24
N ARG A 179 3.87 1.12 -0.63
CA ARG A 179 3.39 -0.18 -1.11
C ARG A 179 1.89 -0.31 -0.89
N VAL A 180 1.21 -1.06 -1.74
CA VAL A 180 -0.11 -1.59 -1.40
C VAL A 180 0.09 -2.96 -0.75
N GLY A 181 -0.46 -3.12 0.45
CA GLY A 181 -0.52 -4.40 1.15
C GLY A 181 -1.90 -5.03 0.97
N LEU A 182 -1.92 -6.35 0.83
CA LEU A 182 -3.09 -7.16 0.63
C LEU A 182 -2.92 -8.49 1.35
N PHE A 183 -3.14 -8.47 2.66
CA PHE A 183 -2.98 -9.64 3.53
C PHE A 183 -1.59 -10.27 3.41
N ARG A 184 -0.54 -9.47 3.70
CA ARG A 184 0.89 -9.82 3.58
C ARG A 184 1.45 -9.94 2.17
N HIS A 185 0.62 -9.94 1.13
CA HIS A 185 1.10 -9.64 -0.22
C HIS A 185 1.36 -8.14 -0.33
N CYS A 186 2.55 -7.76 -0.75
CA CYS A 186 2.96 -6.38 -0.90
C CYS A 186 3.31 -6.10 -2.35
N TRP A 187 3.00 -4.90 -2.81
CA TRP A 187 3.44 -4.40 -4.11
C TRP A 187 3.90 -2.96 -3.99
N ASP A 188 5.19 -2.71 -4.23
CA ASP A 188 5.77 -1.37 -4.24
C ASP A 188 5.18 -0.57 -5.42
N VAL A 189 4.62 0.61 -5.14
CA VAL A 189 3.90 1.44 -6.12
C VAL A 189 4.42 2.89 -6.11
N PRO A 190 4.42 3.59 -7.25
CA PRO A 190 4.90 4.97 -7.28
C PRO A 190 3.92 5.91 -6.59
N ALA A 191 4.42 6.97 -5.97
CA ALA A 191 3.63 7.99 -5.26
C ALA A 191 2.55 8.61 -6.15
N ARG A 192 2.82 8.84 -7.44
CA ARG A 192 1.84 9.37 -8.41
C ARG A 192 0.67 8.44 -8.74
N ALA A 193 0.74 7.15 -8.38
CA ALA A 193 -0.42 6.25 -8.50
C ALA A 193 -1.43 6.46 -7.35
N VAL A 194 -1.03 7.22 -6.34
CA VAL A 194 -1.75 7.38 -5.07
C VAL A 194 -2.09 8.85 -4.81
N PHE A 195 -1.13 9.74 -4.99
CA PHE A 195 -1.24 11.17 -4.77
C PHE A 195 -1.37 11.92 -6.09
N ASP A 196 -2.18 12.98 -6.08
CA ASP A 196 -2.31 13.94 -7.17
C ASP A 196 -1.13 14.91 -7.14
N ILE A 197 0.01 14.46 -7.68
CA ILE A 197 1.27 15.21 -7.69
C ILE A 197 1.90 15.24 -9.08
N GLU A 198 2.62 16.33 -9.34
CA GLU A 198 3.41 16.52 -10.56
C GLU A 198 4.60 15.56 -10.62
N ARG A 199 5.12 15.31 -11.83
CA ARG A 199 6.27 14.41 -12.04
C ARG A 199 7.57 14.89 -11.37
N ASP A 200 7.73 16.21 -11.24
CA ASP A 200 8.89 16.88 -10.67
C ASP A 200 8.65 17.34 -9.21
N PHE A 201 7.71 16.70 -8.52
CA PHE A 201 7.44 16.96 -7.11
C PHE A 201 8.74 16.86 -6.28
N PHE A 202 8.88 17.74 -5.28
CA PHE A 202 10.15 17.93 -4.57
C PHE A 202 10.60 16.72 -3.74
N MET A 203 9.67 15.81 -3.41
CA MET A 203 9.97 14.56 -2.73
C MET A 203 10.50 13.53 -3.72
N VAL A 204 11.57 12.84 -3.34
CA VAL A 204 12.12 11.72 -4.10
C VAL A 204 11.28 10.47 -3.83
N ASP A 205 10.62 9.97 -4.86
CA ASP A 205 9.92 8.69 -4.80
C ASP A 205 10.93 7.54 -4.85
N VAL A 206 11.15 6.90 -3.71
CA VAL A 206 12.09 5.77 -3.58
C VAL A 206 11.41 4.41 -3.72
N SER A 207 10.11 4.39 -4.03
CA SER A 207 9.31 3.15 -4.10
C SER A 207 9.82 2.19 -5.16
N LEU A 208 10.32 2.71 -6.28
CA LEU A 208 10.74 1.91 -7.44
C LEU A 208 12.26 1.87 -7.66
N LEU A 209 13.09 2.41 -6.75
CA LEU A 209 14.54 2.47 -6.93
C LEU A 209 15.20 1.09 -7.07
N SER A 210 14.58 0.05 -6.53
CA SER A 210 15.05 -1.34 -6.64
C SER A 210 14.25 -2.16 -7.66
N GLY A 211 13.56 -1.50 -8.59
CA GLY A 211 12.60 -2.13 -9.50
C GLY A 211 11.20 -2.27 -8.89
N CYS A 212 10.25 -2.68 -9.73
CA CYS A 212 8.92 -3.08 -9.27
C CYS A 212 9.05 -4.37 -8.47
N LYS A 213 8.46 -4.43 -7.27
CA LYS A 213 8.51 -5.62 -6.43
C LYS A 213 7.12 -5.98 -5.97
N PHE A 214 6.71 -7.21 -6.24
CA PHE A 214 5.61 -7.85 -5.52
C PHE A 214 6.20 -9.00 -4.70
N TYR A 215 5.83 -9.11 -3.42
CA TYR A 215 6.46 -10.04 -2.50
C TYR A 215 5.50 -10.38 -1.37
N SER A 216 5.80 -11.44 -0.62
CA SER A 216 5.10 -11.72 0.64
C SER A 216 5.97 -11.32 1.83
N THR A 217 5.36 -10.75 2.87
CA THR A 217 5.98 -10.52 4.18
C THR A 217 5.80 -11.70 5.16
N ASP A 218 5.31 -12.85 4.69
CA ASP A 218 5.31 -14.10 5.46
C ASP A 218 6.74 -14.51 5.84
N VAL A 219 6.93 -15.14 7.00
CA VAL A 219 8.25 -15.60 7.45
C VAL A 219 8.50 -17.06 6.98
N PRO A 220 9.64 -17.36 6.33
CA PRO A 220 10.65 -16.41 5.83
C PRO A 220 10.17 -15.73 4.53
N PRO A 221 10.54 -14.44 4.30
CA PRO A 221 10.07 -13.70 3.13
C PRO A 221 10.56 -14.35 1.84
N ILE A 222 9.63 -14.90 1.05
CA ILE A 222 9.91 -15.37 -0.31
C ILE A 222 9.85 -14.14 -1.22
N ASN A 223 11.00 -13.50 -1.44
CA ASN A 223 11.13 -12.40 -2.41
C ASN A 223 10.92 -12.94 -3.83
N VAL A 224 9.81 -12.59 -4.48
CA VAL A 224 9.65 -12.76 -5.94
C VAL A 224 10.01 -11.43 -6.59
N MET A 225 11.28 -11.20 -6.90
CA MET A 225 11.68 -9.96 -7.59
C MET A 225 11.47 -10.09 -9.10
N GLU A 226 10.50 -9.37 -9.66
CA GLU A 226 10.33 -9.25 -11.12
C GLU A 226 10.06 -7.81 -11.56
N ASN A 227 10.87 -7.32 -12.50
CA ASN A 227 10.81 -5.95 -13.01
C ASN A 227 9.64 -5.79 -14.01
N LEU A 228 8.55 -5.13 -13.59
CA LEU A 228 7.37 -4.85 -14.44
C LEU A 228 7.45 -3.55 -15.26
N TRP A 229 8.56 -2.81 -15.20
CA TRP A 229 8.74 -1.56 -15.97
C TRP A 229 10.07 -1.60 -16.73
N SER A 230 9.98 -1.90 -18.02
CA SER A 230 10.97 -1.52 -19.04
C SER A 230 10.34 -0.48 -19.96
#